data_AF-A0A6G3X3P0-F1
#
_entry.id   AF-A0A6G3X3P0-F1
#
_cell.length_a   1.000
_cell.length_b   1.000
_cell.length_c   1.000
_cell.angle_alpha   90.00
_cell.angle_beta   90.00
_cell.angle_gamma   90.00
#
_symmetry.space_group_name_H-M   'P 1'
#
loop_
_entity.id
_entity.type
_entity.pdbx_description
1 polymer ?
#
loop_
_entity_poly.entity_id
_entity_poly.type
_entity_poly.pdbx_seq_one_letter_code
_entity_poly.pdbx_strand_id
1 'polypeptide(L)'
;MSRPWTADLGDGTYRNPVLNADWSDPDVIRVGDDFYLTASSFGRSPGLPLLHSRDLVNWRAVGHALDRLEPADDFAAPRHDRGVWAPSLRHHDGRFWIFWGDPDHGIQQINADRVEGPWSAPHLLKAGKGLIDACPLWDEETGEAYLVHAWAKSRSGVK
;
A
#
# COMPACT_ATOMS: atom_id res chain seq x y z
N MET A 1 22.43 16.88 20.37
CA MET A 1 21.66 15.98 19.49
C MET A 1 20.20 16.41 19.56
N SER A 2 19.55 16.68 18.42
CA SER A 2 18.12 16.98 18.40
C SER A 2 17.32 15.74 18.78
N ARG A 3 16.18 15.94 19.45
CA ARG A 3 15.23 14.84 19.69
C ARG A 3 14.67 14.35 18.34
N PRO A 4 14.42 13.04 18.19
CA PRO A 4 13.71 12.52 17.03
C PRO A 4 12.33 13.18 16.90
N TRP A 5 11.78 13.21 15.67
CA TRP A 5 10.45 13.75 15.43
C TRP A 5 9.39 12.96 16.23
N THR A 6 8.44 13.68 16.81
CA THR A 6 7.26 13.10 17.49
C THR A 6 6.07 13.96 17.14
N ALA A 7 5.01 13.34 16.65
CA ALA A 7 3.76 14.00 16.27
C ALA A 7 2.86 14.27 17.48
N ASP A 8 2.82 13.33 18.43
CA ASP A 8 2.13 13.47 19.71
C ASP A 8 2.83 14.50 20.62
N LEU A 9 2.08 15.48 21.12
CA LEU A 9 2.59 16.53 21.99
C LEU A 9 2.40 16.22 23.48
N GLY A 10 1.73 15.12 23.83
CA GLY A 10 1.54 14.64 25.20
C GLY A 10 0.52 15.43 26.02
N ASP A 11 -0.21 16.35 25.39
CA ASP A 11 -1.21 17.22 26.02
C ASP A 11 -2.62 17.05 25.42
N GLY A 12 -2.83 15.93 24.71
CA GLY A 12 -4.07 15.65 23.97
C GLY A 12 -4.12 16.31 22.58
N THR A 13 -3.04 16.98 22.16
CA THR A 13 -2.91 17.55 20.80
C THR A 13 -1.79 16.86 20.01
N TYR A 14 -1.79 17.08 18.69
CA TYR A 14 -0.77 16.55 17.79
C TYR A 14 -0.31 17.60 16.78
N ARG A 15 0.83 17.36 16.14
CA ARG A 15 1.34 18.17 15.02
C ARG A 15 1.57 17.32 13.77
N ASN A 16 1.38 17.95 12.62
CA ASN A 16 1.72 17.35 11.34
C ASN A 16 3.19 17.59 10.97
N PRO A 17 3.80 16.67 10.19
CA PRO A 17 3.23 15.39 9.74
C PRO A 17 3.18 14.32 10.85
N VAL A 18 2.11 13.52 10.90
CA VAL A 18 2.01 12.35 11.81
C VAL A 18 3.06 11.29 11.49
N LEU A 19 3.44 11.18 10.22
CA LEU A 19 4.53 10.35 9.72
C LEU A 19 5.59 11.25 9.06
N ASN A 20 6.69 11.53 9.76
CA ASN A 20 7.82 12.27 9.19
C ASN A 20 8.83 11.30 8.55
N ALA A 21 8.37 10.60 7.52
CA ALA A 21 9.12 9.57 6.80
C ALA A 21 8.73 9.58 5.31
N ASP A 22 9.56 8.95 4.48
CA ASP A 22 9.35 8.79 3.04
C ASP A 22 8.34 7.65 2.75
N TRP A 23 7.09 7.88 3.15
CA TRP A 23 5.95 6.99 2.98
C TRP A 23 4.83 7.71 2.23
N SER A 24 5.02 7.83 0.92
CA SER A 24 4.04 8.42 -0.01
C SER A 24 2.81 7.54 -0.17
N ASP A 25 1.72 8.16 -0.61
CA ASP A 25 0.44 7.49 -0.91
C ASP A 25 -0.07 6.62 0.24
N PRO A 26 -0.16 7.13 1.48
CA PRO A 26 -0.65 6.33 2.60
C PRO A 26 -2.14 6.00 2.39
N ASP A 27 -2.47 4.71 2.49
CA ASP A 27 -3.85 4.23 2.52
C ASP A 27 -4.10 3.51 3.86
N VAL A 28 -5.21 3.86 4.51
CA VAL A 28 -5.51 3.52 5.90
C VAL A 28 -6.86 2.83 6.00
N ILE A 29 -6.92 1.76 6.80
CA ILE A 29 -8.16 1.11 7.20
C ILE A 29 -8.25 0.94 8.71
N ARG A 30 -9.47 0.68 9.18
CA ARG A 30 -9.75 0.26 10.56
C ARG A 30 -10.28 -1.18 10.55
N VAL A 31 -9.79 -2.02 11.45
CA VAL A 31 -10.33 -3.36 11.73
C VAL A 31 -10.48 -3.49 13.24
N GLY A 32 -11.72 -3.57 13.74
CA GLY A 32 -11.98 -3.49 15.18
C GLY A 32 -11.54 -2.13 15.75
N ASP A 33 -10.65 -2.12 16.74
CA ASP A 33 -10.10 -0.91 17.37
C ASP A 33 -8.70 -0.54 16.89
N ASP A 34 -8.24 -1.21 15.83
CA ASP A 34 -6.90 -1.09 15.31
C ASP A 34 -6.93 -0.45 13.91
N PHE A 35 -6.00 0.47 13.68
CA PHE A 35 -5.78 1.12 12.40
C PHE A 35 -4.53 0.56 11.75
N TYR A 36 -4.60 0.33 10.45
CA TYR A 36 -3.50 -0.18 9.64
C TYR A 36 -3.27 0.72 8.45
N LEU A 37 -2.00 0.94 8.12
CA LEU A 37 -1.57 1.77 7.01
C LEU A 37 -0.56 1.01 6.16
N THR A 38 -0.68 1.15 4.84
CA THR A 38 0.40 0.86 3.89
C THR A 38 0.72 2.09 3.06
N ALA A 39 1.89 2.11 2.44
CA ALA A 39 2.36 3.21 1.58
C ALA A 39 3.05 2.67 0.33
N SER A 40 3.25 3.53 -0.67
CA SER A 40 4.02 3.16 -1.86
C SER A 40 5.48 2.87 -1.50
N SER A 41 6.11 1.94 -2.21
CA SER A 41 7.51 1.54 -1.98
C SER A 41 8.38 1.58 -3.24
N PHE A 42 7.77 1.81 -4.40
CA PHE A 42 8.43 1.83 -5.70
C PHE A 42 9.31 0.58 -5.90
N GLY A 43 10.56 0.77 -6.32
CA GLY A 43 11.55 -0.28 -6.54
C GLY A 43 12.24 -0.81 -5.28
N ARG A 44 11.71 -0.54 -4.07
CA ARG A 44 12.31 -0.99 -2.80
C ARG A 44 11.80 -2.39 -2.42
N SER A 45 12.70 -3.19 -1.86
CA SER A 45 12.45 -4.54 -1.36
C SER A 45 13.10 -4.69 0.02
N PRO A 46 12.37 -5.14 1.06
CA PRO A 46 10.94 -5.45 1.04
C PRO A 46 10.07 -4.20 0.79
N GLY A 47 8.96 -4.38 0.08
CA GLY A 47 8.00 -3.34 -0.32
C GLY A 47 6.74 -3.32 0.55
N LEU A 48 5.81 -2.40 0.27
CA LEU A 48 4.54 -2.26 1.00
C LEU A 48 4.74 -2.24 2.53
N PRO A 49 5.37 -1.19 3.09
CA PRO A 49 5.56 -1.09 4.54
C PRO A 49 4.21 -1.09 5.25
N LEU A 50 4.12 -1.80 6.36
CA LEU A 50 2.90 -1.93 7.16
C LEU A 50 3.08 -1.23 8.50
N LEU A 51 2.14 -0.37 8.85
CA LEU A 51 2.09 0.32 10.12
C LEU A 51 0.79 0.02 10.86
N HIS A 52 0.85 0.11 12.17
CA HIS A 52 -0.26 -0.07 13.08
C HIS A 52 -0.39 1.12 14.03
N SER A 53 -1.63 1.52 14.33
CA SER A 53 -1.96 2.54 15.33
C SER A 53 -3.29 2.22 16.01
N ARG A 54 -3.52 2.81 17.18
CA ARG A 54 -4.84 2.83 17.87
C ARG A 54 -5.44 4.23 17.97
N ASP A 55 -4.71 5.27 17.55
CA ASP A 55 -5.07 6.68 17.74
C ASP A 55 -4.86 7.56 16.49
N LEU A 56 -4.43 6.98 15.37
CA LEU A 56 -4.10 7.66 14.10
C LEU A 56 -2.93 8.66 14.16
N VAL A 57 -2.28 8.82 15.31
CA VAL A 57 -1.18 9.76 15.53
C VAL A 57 0.13 9.01 15.75
N ASN A 58 0.11 8.02 16.64
CA ASN A 58 1.24 7.21 17.01
C ASN A 58 1.25 5.92 16.19
N TRP A 59 2.17 5.83 15.24
CA TRP A 59 2.29 4.70 14.33
C TRP A 59 3.54 3.88 14.61
N ARG A 60 3.38 2.56 14.62
CA ARG A 60 4.47 1.59 14.75
C ARG A 60 4.57 0.77 13.47
N ALA A 61 5.77 0.66 12.91
CA ALA A 61 6.03 -0.30 11.83
C ALA A 61 5.86 -1.74 12.35
N VAL A 62 5.08 -2.54 11.64
CA VAL A 62 4.79 -3.94 11.99
C VAL A 62 5.34 -4.95 10.98
N GLY A 63 5.84 -4.48 9.84
CA GLY A 63 6.47 -5.33 8.85
C GLY A 63 6.34 -4.78 7.43
N HIS A 64 6.42 -5.67 6.46
CA HIS A 64 6.25 -5.41 5.05
C HIS A 64 5.37 -6.50 4.44
N ALA A 65 4.52 -6.15 3.49
CA ALA A 65 3.63 -7.12 2.85
C ALA A 65 4.27 -7.82 1.63
N LEU A 66 5.33 -7.24 1.06
CA LEU A 66 5.97 -7.73 -0.14
C LEU A 66 7.45 -7.99 0.08
N ASP A 67 7.85 -9.27 0.13
CA ASP A 67 9.25 -9.63 0.34
C ASP A 67 10.14 -9.22 -0.84
N ARG A 68 9.64 -9.40 -2.07
CA ARG A 68 10.35 -9.17 -3.34
C ARG A 68 9.43 -8.62 -4.41
N LEU A 69 9.97 -7.74 -5.24
CA LEU A 69 9.28 -7.24 -6.43
C LEU A 69 9.26 -8.30 -7.53
N GLU A 70 8.14 -8.37 -8.24
CA GLU A 70 7.93 -9.30 -9.36
C GLU A 70 7.54 -8.53 -10.63
N PRO A 71 8.00 -8.94 -11.82
CA PRO A 71 8.88 -10.10 -12.08
C PRO A 71 10.33 -9.88 -11.63
N ALA A 72 10.92 -10.86 -10.95
CA ALA A 72 12.26 -10.73 -10.34
C ALA A 72 13.37 -10.25 -11.30
N ASP A 73 13.39 -10.72 -12.55
CA ASP A 73 14.41 -10.35 -13.55
C ASP A 73 14.38 -8.84 -13.87
N ASP A 74 13.20 -8.22 -13.88
CA ASP A 74 13.04 -6.80 -14.20
C ASP A 74 13.55 -5.88 -13.06
N PHE A 75 13.54 -6.42 -11.83
CA PHE A 75 14.02 -5.79 -10.61
C PHE A 75 15.38 -6.32 -10.14
N ALA A 76 16.10 -7.07 -10.98
CA ALA A 76 17.46 -7.55 -10.69
C ALA A 76 18.50 -6.41 -10.58
N ALA A 77 18.15 -5.19 -11.00
CA ALA A 77 18.94 -3.98 -10.83
C ALA A 77 18.04 -2.83 -10.33
N PRO A 78 18.58 -1.80 -9.65
CA PRO A 78 17.81 -0.66 -9.20
C PRO A 78 17.02 0.03 -10.32
N ARG A 79 15.75 0.31 -10.07
CA ARG A 79 14.83 0.99 -10.99
C ARG A 79 14.13 2.16 -10.28
N HIS A 80 14.27 3.36 -10.82
CA HIS A 80 13.55 4.54 -10.34
C HIS A 80 12.11 4.56 -10.89
N ASP A 81 11.16 4.95 -10.04
CA ASP A 81 9.75 5.19 -10.39
C ASP A 81 9.04 3.99 -11.05
N ARG A 82 9.34 2.76 -10.59
CA ARG A 82 8.73 1.49 -11.04
C ARG A 82 8.30 0.63 -9.86
N GLY A 83 7.61 -0.47 -10.12
CA GLY A 83 7.17 -1.41 -9.08
C GLY A 83 5.94 -0.89 -8.36
N VAL A 84 6.00 -0.81 -7.03
CA VAL A 84 4.83 -0.52 -6.19
C VAL A 84 4.51 0.97 -6.14
N TRP A 85 3.57 1.44 -6.98
CA TRP A 85 2.97 2.77 -6.85
C TRP A 85 1.83 2.76 -5.81
N ALA A 86 1.03 3.83 -5.74
CA ALA A 86 -0.03 4.03 -4.75
C ALA A 86 -0.85 2.75 -4.48
N PRO A 87 -0.73 2.17 -3.28
CA PRO A 87 -1.47 0.99 -2.90
C PRO A 87 -2.84 1.33 -2.31
N SER A 88 -3.74 0.35 -2.34
CA SER A 88 -4.98 0.35 -1.53
C SER A 88 -5.00 -0.90 -0.65
N LEU A 89 -5.11 -0.70 0.66
CA LEU A 89 -5.27 -1.73 1.68
C LEU A 89 -6.76 -1.84 2.02
N ARG A 90 -7.33 -3.03 1.99
CA ARG A 90 -8.72 -3.28 2.40
C ARG A 90 -8.81 -4.50 3.30
N HIS A 91 -9.84 -4.55 4.13
CA HIS A 91 -10.18 -5.74 4.89
C HIS A 91 -11.58 -6.19 4.46
N HIS A 92 -11.67 -7.39 3.91
CA HIS A 92 -12.90 -7.96 3.38
C HIS A 92 -12.86 -9.48 3.53
N ASP A 93 -14.00 -10.05 3.93
CA ASP A 93 -14.19 -11.50 4.16
C ASP A 93 -13.13 -12.11 5.11
N GLY A 94 -12.83 -11.39 6.20
CA GLY A 94 -11.86 -11.83 7.22
C GLY A 94 -10.39 -11.81 6.77
N ARG A 95 -10.07 -11.13 5.66
CA ARG A 95 -8.72 -11.08 5.10
C ARG A 95 -8.31 -9.65 4.78
N PHE A 96 -7.01 -9.39 4.86
CA PHE A 96 -6.39 -8.19 4.36
C PHE A 96 -6.02 -8.37 2.90
N TRP A 97 -6.27 -7.33 2.11
CA TRP A 97 -6.00 -7.27 0.68
C TRP A 97 -5.21 -6.01 0.38
N ILE A 98 -4.14 -6.12 -0.42
CA ILE A 98 -3.43 -4.97 -0.95
C ILE A 98 -3.41 -5.05 -2.46
N PHE A 99 -3.89 -3.98 -3.10
CA PHE A 99 -3.85 -3.80 -4.55
C PHE A 99 -2.93 -2.63 -4.86
N TRP A 100 -2.17 -2.73 -5.94
CA TRP A 100 -1.38 -1.60 -6.43
C TRP A 100 -1.25 -1.65 -7.95
N GLY A 101 -0.99 -0.48 -8.54
CA GLY A 101 -0.55 -0.41 -9.93
C GLY A 101 0.97 -0.54 -10.02
N ASP A 102 1.44 -1.51 -10.80
CA ASP A 102 2.76 -1.42 -11.41
C ASP A 102 2.58 -0.75 -12.79
N PRO A 103 3.11 0.46 -13.00
CA PRO A 103 2.87 1.22 -14.23
C PRO A 103 3.45 0.54 -15.48
N ASP A 104 4.29 -0.48 -15.35
CA ASP A 104 4.88 -1.19 -16.48
C ASP A 104 4.22 -2.55 -16.74
N HIS A 105 3.68 -3.19 -15.70
CA HIS A 105 3.13 -4.54 -15.77
C HIS A 105 1.61 -4.60 -15.64
N GLY A 106 1.03 -3.74 -14.80
CA GLY A 106 -0.41 -3.66 -14.56
C GLY A 106 -0.77 -3.75 -13.08
N ILE A 107 -2.03 -4.08 -12.79
CA ILE A 107 -2.56 -4.15 -11.43
C ILE A 107 -2.21 -5.48 -10.80
N GLN A 108 -1.55 -5.42 -9.65
CA GLN A 108 -1.17 -6.56 -8.83
C GLN A 108 -2.03 -6.60 -7.57
N GLN A 109 -2.22 -7.79 -7.00
CA GLN A 109 -2.81 -7.96 -5.67
C GLN A 109 -2.08 -9.00 -4.84
N ILE A 110 -2.12 -8.81 -3.52
CA ILE A 110 -1.74 -9.79 -2.50
C ILE A 110 -2.76 -9.81 -1.37
N ASN A 111 -2.80 -10.89 -0.60
CA ASN A 111 -3.68 -11.01 0.55
C ASN A 111 -3.07 -11.85 1.68
N ALA A 112 -3.59 -11.65 2.89
CA ALA A 112 -3.23 -12.37 4.09
C ALA A 112 -4.40 -12.40 5.09
N ASP A 113 -4.47 -13.42 5.94
CA ASP A 113 -5.50 -13.49 6.99
C ASP A 113 -5.16 -12.57 8.18
N ARG A 114 -3.89 -12.14 8.28
CA ARG A 114 -3.38 -11.23 9.30
C ARG A 114 -2.51 -10.18 8.63
N VAL A 115 -2.50 -8.95 9.16
CA VAL A 115 -1.65 -7.89 8.62
C VAL A 115 -0.17 -8.25 8.69
N GLU A 116 0.27 -9.01 9.70
CA GLU A 116 1.67 -9.45 9.81
C GLU A 116 2.03 -10.59 8.83
N GLY A 117 1.06 -11.04 8.02
CA GLY A 117 1.22 -12.15 7.09
C GLY A 117 0.95 -13.52 7.71
N PRO A 118 1.34 -14.60 7.01
CA PRO A 118 2.06 -14.58 5.73
C PRO A 118 1.22 -14.00 4.59
N TRP A 119 1.85 -13.20 3.74
CA TRP A 119 1.23 -12.63 2.55
C TRP A 119 1.37 -13.59 1.35
N SER A 120 0.37 -13.62 0.49
CA SER A 120 0.42 -14.39 -0.76
C SER A 120 1.48 -13.84 -1.71
N ALA A 121 1.92 -14.66 -2.67
CA ALA A 121 2.69 -14.15 -3.81
C ALA A 121 1.87 -13.13 -4.62
N PRO A 122 2.51 -12.14 -5.27
CA PRO A 122 1.84 -11.22 -6.17
C PRO A 122 1.07 -11.94 -7.27
N HIS A 123 -0.18 -11.53 -7.46
CA HIS A 123 -1.03 -11.99 -8.56
C HIS A 123 -1.36 -10.82 -9.48
N LEU A 124 -0.95 -10.93 -10.74
CA LEU A 124 -1.28 -9.95 -11.78
C LEU A 124 -2.77 -10.07 -12.13
N LEU A 125 -3.58 -9.20 -11.55
CA LEU A 125 -5.02 -9.17 -11.76
C LEU A 125 -5.40 -8.60 -13.13
N LYS A 126 -4.70 -7.55 -13.56
CA LYS A 126 -4.96 -6.89 -14.84
C LYS A 126 -3.66 -6.42 -15.47
N ALA A 127 -3.22 -7.11 -16.52
CA ALA A 127 -2.06 -6.70 -17.30
C ALA A 127 -2.31 -5.39 -18.05
N GLY A 128 -1.30 -4.52 -18.13
CA GLY A 128 -1.38 -3.30 -18.94
C GLY A 128 -0.39 -2.22 -18.50
N LYS A 129 0.01 -1.36 -19.44
CA LYS A 129 0.93 -0.26 -19.17
C LYS A 129 0.20 1.00 -18.71
N GLY A 130 0.70 1.60 -17.64
CA GLY A 130 0.19 2.83 -17.06
C GLY A 130 -1.03 2.65 -16.17
N LEU A 131 -1.42 1.44 -15.81
CA LEU A 131 -2.48 1.22 -14.82
C LEU A 131 -1.96 1.60 -13.43
N ILE A 132 -2.60 2.57 -12.77
CA ILE A 132 -2.18 3.10 -11.46
C ILE A 132 -3.35 3.28 -10.51
N ASP A 133 -3.06 3.54 -9.24
CA ASP A 133 -4.01 3.94 -8.20
C ASP A 133 -5.20 2.98 -8.10
N ALA A 134 -4.89 1.67 -8.14
CA ALA A 134 -5.88 0.62 -8.13
C ALA A 134 -6.52 0.50 -6.73
N CYS A 135 -7.84 0.66 -6.67
CA CYS A 135 -8.61 0.64 -5.43
C CYS A 135 -9.81 -0.32 -5.59
N PRO A 136 -9.84 -1.45 -4.87
CA PRO A 136 -10.99 -2.33 -4.86
C PRO A 136 -12.09 -1.79 -3.93
N LEU A 137 -13.33 -2.07 -4.31
CA LEU A 137 -14.53 -1.81 -3.52
C LEU A 137 -15.41 -3.05 -3.60
N TRP A 138 -15.78 -3.60 -2.44
CA TRP A 138 -16.79 -4.65 -2.35
C TRP A 138 -18.10 -3.99 -1.93
N ASP A 139 -19.13 -4.19 -2.73
CA ASP A 139 -20.49 -3.76 -2.42
C ASP A 139 -21.17 -4.87 -1.61
N GLU A 140 -21.46 -4.58 -0.34
CA GLU A 140 -22.09 -5.54 0.58
C GLU A 140 -23.58 -5.78 0.27
N GLU A 141 -24.25 -4.86 -0.42
CA GLU A 141 -25.67 -5.01 -0.76
C GLU A 141 -25.85 -5.94 -1.97
N THR A 142 -25.02 -5.78 -2.99
CA THR A 142 -25.09 -6.57 -4.23
C THR A 142 -24.21 -7.82 -4.19
N GLY A 143 -23.19 -7.84 -3.33
CA GLY A 143 -22.15 -8.87 -3.31
C GLY A 143 -21.13 -8.73 -4.45
N GLU A 144 -21.16 -7.64 -5.21
CA GLU A 144 -20.27 -7.41 -6.33
C GLU A 144 -18.93 -6.80 -5.90
N ALA A 145 -17.87 -7.14 -6.62
CA ALA A 145 -16.55 -6.57 -6.44
C ALA A 145 -16.20 -5.65 -7.63
N TYR A 146 -15.85 -4.41 -7.32
CA TYR A 146 -15.44 -3.39 -8.26
C TYR A 146 -13.96 -3.05 -8.08
N LEU A 147 -13.30 -2.68 -9.17
CA LEU A 147 -11.93 -2.20 -9.16
C LEU A 147 -11.85 -0.90 -9.94
N VAL A 148 -11.54 0.20 -9.25
CA VAL A 148 -11.27 1.49 -9.86
C VAL A 148 -9.75 1.62 -10.05
N HIS A 149 -9.34 2.20 -11.16
CA HIS A 149 -7.94 2.54 -11.41
C HIS A 149 -7.86 3.77 -12.32
N ALA A 150 -6.72 4.45 -12.30
CA ALA A 150 -6.41 5.55 -13.20
C ALA A 150 -5.37 5.11 -14.26
N TRP A 151 -4.95 6.08 -15.09
CA TRP A 151 -3.91 5.90 -16.10
C TRP A 151 -2.78 6.92 -15.90
N ALA A 152 -1.55 6.43 -15.75
CA ALA A 152 -0.36 7.25 -15.80
C ALA A 152 -0.05 7.64 -17.24
N LYS A 153 -0.27 8.89 -17.61
CA LYS A 153 0.08 9.45 -18.94
C LYS A 153 1.52 9.14 -19.37
N SER A 154 2.44 9.10 -18.41
CA SER A 154 3.85 8.81 -18.63
C SER A 154 4.14 7.39 -19.14
N ARG A 155 3.19 6.46 -19.02
CA ARG A 155 3.32 5.05 -19.47
C ARG A 155 2.18 4.59 -20.37
N SER A 156 0.97 5.12 -20.20
CA SER A 156 -0.25 4.60 -20.84
C SER A 156 -0.30 4.84 -22.34
N GLY A 157 0.35 5.90 -22.85
CA GLY A 157 0.20 6.34 -24.24
C GLY A 157 -1.21 6.84 -24.59
N VAL A 158 -2.14 6.87 -23.61
CA VAL A 158 -3.50 7.39 -23.75
C VAL A 158 -3.43 8.90 -23.50
N LYS A 159 -3.93 9.69 -24.47
CA LYS A 159 -4.03 11.15 -24.40
C LYS A 159 -5.27 11.58 -23.65
#